data_AF-A0A830BUR4-F1
#
_entry.id   AF-A0A830BUR4-F1
#
_cell.length_a   1.000
_cell.length_b   1.000
_cell.length_c   1.000
_cell.angle_alpha   90.00
_cell.angle_beta   90.00
_cell.angle_gamma   90.00
#
_symmetry.space_group_name_H-M   'P 1'
#
loop_
_entity.id
_entity.type
_entity.pdbx_description
1 polymer ?
#
loop_
_entity_poly.entity_id
_entity_poly.type
_entity_poly.pdbx_seq_one_letter_code
_entity_poly.pdbx_strand_id
1 'polypeptide(L)'
;MATLNISYHHSIIHNYTCYKNNSCKFCPKSSSIFVKKPLILKLLNYSATSGSIPAVSANASRSVEEVLPPVLDSSSNPPAIFDETPKLYISYSCPYAQRVWITRNWTARYNKTGAYRSKEQAVLVQGKSVPRKQAKIEFAEELFSFTGSFYKAVTTSLKENRMDEAGAAFDEIEIALSKFNDGPFFLGKFSLVDIAYAPFIERFRAFFSDLKNYDITSGRPRFALWVEEMNKIEAYKQTQLDPKEHVESYKKRFLSSK
;
A
#
# COMPACT_ATOMS: atom_id res chain seq x y z
N MET A 1 -7.95 4.05 -22.97
CA MET A 1 -7.53 4.13 -21.55
C MET A 1 -8.25 3.02 -20.81
N ALA A 2 -7.53 2.01 -20.30
CA ALA A 2 -8.15 1.00 -19.46
C ALA A 2 -8.38 1.59 -18.06
N THR A 3 -9.63 1.90 -17.73
CA THR A 3 -10.07 2.21 -16.37
C THR A 3 -10.17 0.90 -15.60
N LEU A 4 -9.25 0.70 -14.64
CA LEU A 4 -9.37 -0.36 -13.63
C LEU A 4 -10.51 -0.01 -12.68
N ASN A 5 -11.61 -0.74 -12.77
CA ASN A 5 -12.74 -0.58 -11.85
C ASN A 5 -12.48 -1.35 -10.56
N ILE A 6 -12.80 -0.76 -9.40
CA ILE A 6 -12.92 -1.52 -8.16
C ILE A 6 -14.02 -2.56 -8.37
N SER A 7 -13.72 -3.80 -8.05
CA SER A 7 -14.72 -4.86 -8.01
C SER A 7 -14.77 -5.47 -6.62
N TYR A 8 -15.34 -4.72 -5.68
CA TYR A 8 -16.21 -5.24 -4.63
C TYR A 8 -15.73 -6.29 -3.59
N HIS A 9 -16.35 -6.16 -2.41
CA HIS A 9 -16.12 -6.91 -1.19
C HIS A 9 -16.70 -8.34 -1.22
N HIS A 10 -16.17 -9.25 -0.41
CA HIS A 10 -16.80 -10.53 -0.10
C HIS A 10 -17.23 -10.52 1.38
N SER A 11 -18.48 -10.15 1.66
CA SER A 11 -19.06 -10.27 3.01
C SER A 11 -19.62 -11.68 3.18
N ILE A 12 -18.76 -12.71 3.14
CA ILE A 12 -19.16 -14.04 3.60
C ILE A 12 -18.38 -14.37 4.86
N ILE A 13 -19.15 -14.62 5.89
CA ILE A 13 -18.79 -15.05 7.24
C ILE A 13 -17.78 -16.20 7.17
N HIS A 14 -16.50 -15.87 7.29
CA HIS A 14 -15.46 -16.81 7.74
C HIS A 14 -14.71 -16.21 8.93
N ASN A 15 -15.50 -15.79 9.93
CA ASN A 15 -14.98 -15.26 11.20
C ASN A 15 -14.41 -16.36 12.14
N TYR A 16 -14.45 -17.65 11.77
CA TYR A 16 -13.97 -18.72 12.69
C TYR A 16 -13.21 -19.89 12.05
N THR A 17 -13.08 -19.99 10.72
CA THR A 17 -12.56 -21.22 10.08
C THR A 17 -11.23 -21.09 9.33
N CYS A 18 -10.83 -19.91 8.83
CA CYS A 18 -9.54 -19.81 8.11
C CYS A 18 -8.32 -19.88 9.04
N TYR A 19 -8.51 -19.77 10.35
CA TYR A 19 -7.42 -19.79 11.34
C TYR A 19 -7.15 -21.15 12.00
N LYS A 20 -8.05 -22.13 11.85
CA LYS A 20 -7.90 -23.43 12.54
C LYS A 20 -7.15 -24.49 11.74
N ASN A 21 -7.03 -24.35 10.42
CA ASN A 21 -6.18 -25.21 9.59
C ASN A 21 -5.51 -24.34 8.53
N ASN A 22 -4.18 -24.40 8.46
CA ASN A 22 -3.32 -23.75 7.46
C ASN A 22 -3.61 -24.24 6.03
N SER A 23 -4.84 -24.19 5.56
CA SER A 23 -5.30 -24.66 4.26
C SER A 23 -6.53 -23.90 3.79
N CYS A 24 -6.43 -22.57 3.71
CA CYS A 24 -7.30 -21.80 2.82
C CYS A 24 -6.78 -21.97 1.38
N LYS A 25 -7.53 -22.69 0.54
CA LYS A 25 -7.18 -22.98 -0.88
C LYS A 25 -7.17 -21.74 -1.80
N PHE A 26 -7.43 -20.54 -1.27
CA PHE A 26 -7.39 -19.27 -1.99
C PHE A 26 -6.43 -18.22 -1.40
N CYS A 27 -5.63 -18.60 -0.39
CA CYS A 27 -4.44 -17.85 0.02
C CYS A 27 -3.22 -18.72 -0.25
N PRO A 28 -2.23 -18.28 -1.05
CA PRO A 28 -0.98 -19.04 -1.15
C PRO A 28 -0.35 -19.11 0.24
N LYS A 29 -0.10 -20.34 0.72
CA LYS A 29 0.53 -20.58 2.02
C LYS A 29 1.93 -19.96 2.00
N SER A 30 2.21 -19.14 3.00
CA SER A 30 3.55 -18.60 3.28
C SER A 30 4.43 -19.71 3.88
N SER A 31 4.84 -20.65 3.05
CA SER A 31 6.03 -21.47 3.30
C SER A 31 6.49 -22.01 1.96
N SER A 32 7.73 -21.65 1.59
CA SER A 32 8.43 -22.10 0.39
C SER A 32 7.79 -21.76 -0.96
N ILE A 33 7.67 -20.46 -1.28
CA ILE A 33 7.97 -20.07 -2.67
C ILE A 33 9.48 -19.91 -2.69
N PHE A 34 10.17 -20.99 -3.05
CA PHE A 34 11.48 -20.84 -3.67
C PHE A 34 11.28 -19.84 -4.80
N VAL A 35 11.78 -18.61 -4.63
CA VAL A 35 11.94 -17.67 -5.73
C VAL A 35 13.03 -18.25 -6.61
N LYS A 36 12.71 -19.31 -7.37
CA LYS A 36 13.40 -19.56 -8.62
C LYS A 36 13.07 -18.35 -9.47
N LYS A 37 14.04 -17.42 -9.55
CA LYS A 37 14.04 -16.19 -10.36
C LYS A 37 12.86 -16.12 -11.34
N PRO A 38 11.92 -15.17 -11.17
CA PRO A 38 11.13 -14.79 -12.32
C PRO A 38 10.93 -13.28 -12.48
N LEU A 39 11.20 -12.82 -13.71
CA LEU A 39 10.31 -11.95 -14.49
C LEU A 39 10.16 -10.46 -14.08
N ILE A 40 11.27 -9.78 -13.79
CA ILE A 40 11.32 -8.31 -13.95
C ILE A 40 11.64 -7.88 -15.41
N LEU A 41 12.04 -8.81 -16.28
CA LEU A 41 12.57 -8.48 -17.61
C LEU A 41 11.62 -8.64 -18.81
N LYS A 42 10.30 -8.81 -18.62
CA LYS A 42 9.36 -9.02 -19.75
C LYS A 42 8.30 -7.94 -19.96
N LEU A 43 8.28 -6.86 -19.18
CA LEU A 43 7.35 -5.74 -19.39
C LEU A 43 7.89 -4.63 -20.30
N LEU A 44 9.04 -4.80 -20.94
CA LEU A 44 9.67 -3.75 -21.77
C LEU A 44 9.46 -3.88 -23.29
N ASN A 45 8.84 -4.93 -23.82
CA ASN A 45 8.75 -5.13 -25.27
C ASN A 45 7.32 -5.39 -25.77
N TYR A 46 6.41 -4.44 -25.56
CA TYR A 46 5.17 -4.40 -26.35
C TYR A 46 5.10 -3.08 -27.11
N SER A 47 5.61 -3.11 -28.35
CA SER A 47 5.48 -2.02 -29.32
C SER A 47 4.05 -2.04 -29.88
N ALA A 48 3.28 -0.98 -29.65
CA ALA A 48 2.01 -0.75 -30.33
C ALA A 48 2.16 0.39 -31.32
N THR A 49 1.79 0.10 -32.56
CA THR A 49 1.90 0.91 -33.78
C THR A 49 1.14 2.24 -33.71
N SER A 50 1.71 3.24 -34.38
CA SER A 50 1.28 4.63 -34.42
C SER A 50 0.02 4.86 -35.26
N GLY A 51 -1.01 5.45 -34.65
CA GLY A 51 -2.14 6.11 -35.34
C GLY A 51 -2.33 7.53 -34.80
N SER A 52 -2.32 8.53 -35.68
CA SER A 52 -2.39 9.96 -35.39
C SER A 52 -3.82 10.50 -35.36
N ILE A 53 -4.23 11.18 -34.27
CA ILE A 53 -5.50 11.95 -34.15
C ILE A 53 -5.27 13.19 -33.22
N PRO A 54 -5.91 14.36 -33.47
CA PRO A 54 -5.36 15.68 -33.15
C PRO A 54 -5.65 16.19 -31.73
N ALA A 55 -4.93 17.25 -31.36
CA ALA A 55 -4.88 17.88 -30.04
C ALA A 55 -6.24 18.49 -29.62
N VAL A 56 -6.66 18.18 -28.38
CA VAL A 56 -7.74 18.89 -27.69
C VAL A 56 -7.22 19.44 -26.37
N SER A 57 -7.59 20.70 -26.15
CA SER A 57 -7.21 21.65 -25.11
C SER A 57 -7.14 21.10 -23.67
N ALA A 58 -6.12 21.57 -22.95
CA ALA A 58 -5.93 21.33 -21.53
C ALA A 58 -6.98 22.09 -20.71
N ASN A 59 -7.78 21.36 -19.92
CA ASN A 59 -8.63 21.94 -18.88
C ASN A 59 -8.26 21.39 -17.50
N ALA A 60 -8.38 22.29 -16.53
CA ALA A 60 -7.84 22.25 -15.18
C ALA A 60 -8.10 20.97 -14.38
N SER A 61 -7.14 20.65 -13.50
CA SER A 61 -7.13 19.50 -12.60
C SER A 61 -8.26 19.57 -11.56
N ARG A 62 -9.44 19.03 -11.91
CA ARG A 62 -10.44 18.64 -10.93
C ARG A 62 -10.03 17.27 -10.36
N SER A 63 -9.72 17.20 -9.08
CA SER A 63 -9.63 15.92 -8.37
C SER A 63 -10.99 15.23 -8.47
N VAL A 64 -11.08 14.21 -9.31
CA VAL A 64 -12.29 13.38 -9.38
C VAL A 64 -12.29 12.54 -8.12
N GLU A 65 -13.15 12.90 -7.18
CA GLU A 65 -13.50 12.05 -6.05
C GLU A 65 -14.20 10.82 -6.62
N GLU A 66 -13.61 9.64 -6.40
CA GLU A 66 -14.16 8.38 -6.88
C GLU A 66 -15.32 7.99 -5.97
N VAL A 67 -16.53 7.93 -6.53
CA VAL A 67 -17.69 7.40 -5.80
C VAL A 67 -17.45 5.91 -5.57
N LEU A 68 -17.27 5.53 -4.31
CA LEU A 68 -16.97 4.14 -3.96
C LEU A 68 -18.18 3.24 -4.24
N PRO A 69 -18.00 2.12 -4.95
CA PRO A 69 -19.07 1.15 -5.13
C PRO A 69 -19.57 0.57 -3.80
N PRO A 70 -20.85 0.21 -3.68
CA PRO A 70 -21.40 -0.43 -2.49
C PRO A 70 -20.72 -1.77 -2.21
N VAL A 71 -20.64 -2.14 -0.94
CA VAL A 71 -20.05 -3.42 -0.48
C VAL A 71 -20.94 -4.58 -0.92
N LEU A 72 -20.39 -5.58 -1.63
CA LEU A 72 -21.14 -6.81 -1.94
C LEU A 72 -21.16 -7.75 -0.73
N ASP A 73 -22.30 -8.38 -0.51
CA ASP A 73 -22.56 -9.37 0.53
C ASP A 73 -22.98 -10.72 -0.05
N SER A 74 -23.32 -11.68 0.80
CA SER A 74 -23.77 -13.01 0.38
C SER A 74 -25.06 -13.01 -0.46
N SER A 75 -25.81 -11.90 -0.48
CA SER A 75 -27.04 -11.74 -1.25
C SER A 75 -26.82 -11.07 -2.62
N SER A 76 -25.59 -10.59 -2.87
CA SER A 76 -25.27 -9.85 -4.08
C SER A 76 -25.09 -10.75 -5.30
N ASN A 77 -25.54 -10.27 -6.45
CA ASN A 77 -25.31 -10.97 -7.72
C ASN A 77 -23.81 -10.99 -8.07
N PRO A 78 -23.28 -12.11 -8.59
CA PRO A 78 -21.87 -12.22 -8.94
C PRO A 78 -21.53 -11.28 -10.11
N PRO A 79 -20.45 -10.48 -10.03
CA PRO A 79 -20.01 -9.66 -11.14
C PRO A 79 -19.45 -10.52 -12.27
N ALA A 80 -19.51 -10.02 -13.51
CA ALA A 80 -18.93 -10.70 -14.67
C ALA A 80 -17.40 -10.83 -14.51
N ILE A 81 -16.85 -12.05 -14.72
CA ILE A 81 -15.46 -12.38 -14.39
C ILE A 81 -14.50 -12.19 -15.58
N PHE A 82 -14.98 -12.29 -16.83
CA PHE A 82 -14.15 -12.27 -18.05
C PHE A 82 -14.73 -11.37 -19.14
N ASP A 83 -15.14 -10.16 -18.80
CA ASP A 83 -15.73 -9.17 -19.71
C ASP A 83 -14.71 -8.14 -20.22
N GLU A 84 -13.42 -8.51 -20.25
CA GLU A 84 -12.29 -7.65 -20.64
C GLU A 84 -12.13 -6.36 -19.80
N THR A 85 -12.97 -6.17 -18.77
CA THR A 85 -12.87 -5.05 -17.85
C THR A 85 -12.03 -5.46 -16.65
N PRO A 86 -10.85 -4.85 -16.44
CA PRO A 86 -10.00 -5.21 -15.32
C PRO A 86 -10.66 -4.78 -14.00
N LYS A 87 -10.77 -5.74 -13.09
CA LYS A 87 -11.50 -5.64 -11.82
C LYS A 87 -10.57 -5.85 -10.63
N LEU A 88 -10.59 -4.91 -9.69
CA LEU A 88 -9.81 -5.01 -8.44
C LEU A 88 -10.70 -5.46 -7.28
N TYR A 89 -10.63 -6.75 -6.93
CA TYR A 89 -11.39 -7.33 -5.81
C TYR A 89 -10.70 -7.06 -4.48
N ILE A 90 -11.37 -6.27 -3.62
CA ILE A 90 -10.80 -5.79 -2.36
C ILE A 90 -11.85 -5.76 -1.25
N SER A 91 -11.37 -5.89 -0.03
CA SER A 91 -12.10 -5.38 1.14
C SER A 91 -11.52 -4.02 1.49
N TYR A 92 -12.36 -2.99 1.63
CA TYR A 92 -11.94 -1.63 1.95
C TYR A 92 -11.18 -1.56 3.28
N SER A 93 -11.52 -2.42 4.26
CA SER A 93 -10.86 -2.47 5.56
C SER A 93 -9.56 -3.26 5.58
N CYS A 94 -9.23 -4.01 4.52
CA CYS A 94 -8.03 -4.83 4.49
C CYS A 94 -6.76 -4.00 4.20
N PRO A 95 -5.76 -3.95 5.10
CA PRO A 95 -4.56 -3.15 4.89
C PRO A 95 -3.72 -3.63 3.70
N TYR A 96 -3.73 -4.94 3.40
CA TYR A 96 -3.02 -5.49 2.24
C TYR A 96 -3.68 -5.08 0.93
N ALA A 97 -5.02 -5.08 0.88
CA ALA A 97 -5.78 -4.66 -0.29
C ALA A 97 -5.64 -3.14 -0.53
N GLN A 98 -5.58 -2.36 0.54
CA GLN A 98 -5.35 -0.92 0.49
C GLN A 98 -4.03 -0.58 -0.22
N ARG A 99 -2.96 -1.39 -0.09
CA ARG A 99 -1.70 -1.19 -0.85
C ARG A 99 -1.93 -1.14 -2.35
N VAL A 100 -2.71 -2.10 -2.88
CA VAL A 100 -3.01 -2.20 -4.31
C VAL A 100 -3.92 -1.05 -4.74
N TRP A 101 -4.86 -0.67 -3.88
CA TRP A 101 -5.74 0.48 -4.12
C TRP A 101 -4.96 1.80 -4.21
N ILE A 102 -4.06 2.07 -3.28
CA ILE A 102 -3.18 3.26 -3.32
C ILE A 102 -2.34 3.25 -4.61
N THR A 103 -1.76 2.10 -4.96
CA THR A 103 -0.96 1.95 -6.19
C THR A 103 -1.78 2.24 -7.45
N ARG A 104 -3.03 1.76 -7.52
CA ARG A 104 -3.96 2.06 -8.62
C ARG A 104 -4.22 3.57 -8.71
N ASN A 105 -4.58 4.21 -7.60
CA ASN A 105 -4.89 5.64 -7.59
C ASN A 105 -3.67 6.48 -7.99
N TRP A 106 -2.49 6.10 -7.48
CA TRP A 106 -1.23 6.73 -7.80
C TRP A 106 -0.93 6.62 -9.30
N THR A 107 -0.87 5.41 -9.84
CA THR A 107 -0.61 5.19 -11.29
C THR A 107 -1.63 5.86 -12.20
N ALA A 108 -2.92 5.82 -11.85
CA ALA A 108 -3.97 6.50 -12.60
C ALA A 108 -3.72 8.02 -12.68
N ARG A 109 -3.25 8.64 -11.59
CA ARG A 109 -2.87 10.05 -11.58
C ARG A 109 -1.66 10.34 -12.47
N TYR A 110 -0.62 9.50 -12.43
CA TYR A 110 0.58 9.66 -13.29
C TYR A 110 0.26 9.55 -14.78
N ASN A 111 -0.68 8.68 -15.14
CA ASN A 111 -1.13 8.53 -16.52
C ASN A 111 -1.96 9.75 -16.97
N LYS A 112 -2.79 10.32 -16.08
CA LYS A 112 -3.57 11.54 -16.35
C LYS A 112 -2.69 12.78 -16.51
N THR A 113 -1.60 12.91 -15.77
CA THR A 113 -0.67 14.05 -15.86
C THR A 113 0.29 13.97 -17.06
N GLY A 114 0.18 12.94 -17.91
CA GLY A 114 1.07 12.75 -19.07
C GLY A 114 2.52 12.39 -18.72
N ALA A 115 2.83 12.17 -17.44
CA ALA A 115 4.19 11.93 -16.96
C ALA A 115 4.76 10.55 -17.35
N TYR A 116 3.91 9.61 -17.76
CA TYR A 116 4.34 8.33 -18.34
C TYR A 116 4.91 8.52 -19.75
N ARG A 117 4.31 9.42 -20.55
CA ARG A 117 4.71 9.68 -21.95
C ARG A 117 6.04 10.42 -22.07
N SER A 118 6.46 11.16 -21.03
CA SER A 118 7.72 11.90 -21.01
C SER A 118 8.91 11.11 -20.47
N LYS A 119 8.68 10.01 -19.73
CA LYS A 119 9.77 9.22 -19.12
C LYS A 119 10.39 8.18 -20.04
N GLU A 120 9.67 7.65 -21.02
CA GLU A 120 10.29 6.82 -22.08
C GLU A 120 11.25 7.64 -22.95
N GLN A 121 10.97 8.93 -23.16
CA GLN A 121 11.83 9.82 -23.94
C GLN A 121 13.04 10.37 -23.15
N ALA A 122 13.04 10.24 -21.81
CA ALA A 122 14.11 10.74 -20.94
C ALA A 122 15.07 9.65 -20.41
N VAL A 123 14.85 8.37 -20.72
CA VAL A 123 15.73 7.27 -20.27
C VAL A 123 17.07 7.22 -21.03
N LEU A 124 17.24 8.00 -22.10
CA LEU A 124 18.49 8.04 -22.88
C LEU A 124 19.40 9.25 -22.61
N VAL A 125 19.15 10.09 -21.59
CA VAL A 125 20.03 11.24 -21.32
C VAL A 125 20.45 11.34 -19.85
N GLN A 126 21.71 10.97 -19.63
CA GLN A 126 22.66 11.48 -18.61
C GLN A 126 22.48 11.10 -17.11
N GLY A 127 23.45 10.33 -16.61
CA GLY A 127 24.30 10.82 -15.52
C GLY A 127 23.90 10.56 -14.06
N LYS A 128 22.96 9.67 -13.73
CA LYS A 128 22.75 9.23 -12.33
C LYS A 128 23.52 7.94 -12.08
N SER A 129 24.53 8.02 -11.20
CA SER A 129 25.44 6.93 -10.86
C SER A 129 24.66 5.64 -10.56
N VAL A 130 24.91 4.61 -11.37
CA VAL A 130 24.33 3.27 -11.24
C VAL A 130 24.39 2.74 -9.78
N PRO A 131 25.46 2.96 -9.01
CA PRO A 131 25.54 2.54 -7.61
C PRO A 131 24.44 3.10 -6.71
N ARG A 132 24.01 4.36 -6.90
CA ARG A 132 22.96 4.97 -6.07
C ARG A 132 21.58 4.36 -6.35
N LYS A 133 21.32 3.96 -7.59
CA LYS A 133 20.08 3.27 -7.96
C LYS A 133 20.06 1.86 -7.36
N GLN A 134 21.17 1.13 -7.45
CA GLN A 134 21.30 -0.21 -6.91
C GLN A 134 21.12 -0.24 -5.39
N ALA A 135 21.75 0.69 -4.65
CA ALA A 135 21.59 0.81 -3.20
C ALA A 135 20.12 1.06 -2.77
N LYS A 136 19.33 1.79 -3.56
CA LYS A 136 17.91 1.99 -3.28
C LYS A 136 17.07 0.73 -3.51
N ILE A 137 17.47 -0.11 -4.46
CA ILE A 137 16.80 -1.40 -4.72
C ILE A 137 17.06 -2.37 -3.57
N GLU A 138 18.33 -2.53 -3.18
CA GLU A 138 18.74 -3.40 -2.07
C GLU A 138 18.05 -2.98 -0.76
N PHE A 139 18.06 -1.69 -0.45
CA PHE A 139 17.38 -1.17 0.73
C PHE A 139 15.86 -1.36 0.68
N ALA A 140 15.25 -1.29 -0.50
CA ALA A 140 13.83 -1.60 -0.64
C ALA A 140 13.53 -3.07 -0.32
N GLU A 141 14.38 -4.00 -0.77
CA GLU A 141 14.24 -5.43 -0.47
C GLU A 141 14.41 -5.73 1.03
N GLU A 142 15.36 -5.06 1.69
CA GLU A 142 15.52 -5.11 3.15
C GLU A 142 14.25 -4.65 3.86
N LEU A 143 13.68 -3.49 3.47
CA LEU A 143 12.45 -2.97 4.06
C LEU A 143 11.24 -3.87 3.78
N PHE A 144 11.10 -4.42 2.57
CA PHE A 144 10.02 -5.37 2.31
C PHE A 144 10.12 -6.62 3.21
N SER A 145 11.34 -7.11 3.43
CA SER A 145 11.60 -8.23 4.34
C SER A 145 11.27 -7.87 5.79
N PHE A 146 11.55 -6.63 6.20
CA PHE A 146 11.26 -6.11 7.54
C PHE A 146 9.75 -5.97 7.84
N THR A 147 8.88 -5.86 6.83
CA THR A 147 7.44 -5.65 7.05
C THR A 147 6.79 -6.72 7.96
N GLY A 148 7.24 -7.97 7.88
CA GLY A 148 6.70 -9.08 8.67
C GLY A 148 7.07 -9.00 10.15
N SER A 149 8.35 -8.76 10.45
CA SER A 149 8.83 -8.59 11.83
C SER A 149 8.27 -7.32 12.46
N PHE A 150 8.21 -6.21 11.71
CA PHE A 150 7.57 -4.98 12.15
C PHE A 150 6.12 -5.21 12.58
N TYR A 151 5.31 -5.82 11.71
CA TYR A 151 3.91 -6.14 12.03
C TYR A 151 3.79 -7.04 13.26
N LYS A 152 4.66 -8.04 13.38
CA LYS A 152 4.67 -8.95 14.53
C LYS A 152 4.98 -8.21 15.83
N ALA A 153 6.06 -7.44 15.89
CA ALA A 153 6.47 -6.68 17.07
C ALA A 153 5.36 -5.73 17.57
N VAL A 154 4.75 -5.00 16.63
CA VAL A 154 3.66 -4.08 16.96
C VAL A 154 2.44 -4.84 17.47
N THR A 155 1.98 -5.88 16.77
CA THR A 155 0.76 -6.61 17.18
C THR A 155 0.94 -7.44 18.45
N THR A 156 2.14 -7.95 18.75
CA THR A 156 2.48 -8.57 20.03
C THR A 156 2.35 -7.55 21.16
N SER A 157 2.94 -6.37 20.99
CA SER A 157 2.85 -5.25 21.94
C SER A 157 1.39 -4.86 22.24
N LEU A 158 0.51 -4.88 21.23
CA LEU A 158 -0.92 -4.64 21.42
C LEU A 158 -1.59 -5.68 22.32
N LYS A 159 -1.26 -6.98 22.13
CA LYS A 159 -1.84 -8.08 22.90
C LYS A 159 -1.32 -8.14 24.33
N GLU A 160 -0.03 -7.91 24.50
CA GLU A 160 0.67 -8.02 25.78
C GLU A 160 0.64 -6.72 26.58
N ASN A 161 0.04 -5.67 26.03
CA ASN A 161 -0.09 -4.36 26.65
C ASN A 161 1.27 -3.70 26.99
N ARG A 162 2.36 -4.11 26.33
CA ARG A 162 3.72 -3.57 26.47
C ARG A 162 4.14 -2.77 25.24
N MET A 163 5.21 -1.99 25.33
CA MET A 163 5.65 -1.06 24.26
C MET A 163 7.12 -1.21 23.85
N ASP A 164 7.88 -2.09 24.50
CA ASP A 164 9.31 -2.28 24.26
C ASP A 164 9.59 -2.73 22.83
N GLU A 165 8.96 -3.82 22.37
CA GLU A 165 9.16 -4.32 21.01
C GLU A 165 8.59 -3.38 19.93
N ALA A 166 7.39 -2.82 20.16
CA ALA A 166 6.80 -1.85 19.23
C ALA A 166 7.64 -0.57 19.13
N GLY A 167 8.14 -0.06 20.27
CA GLY A 167 9.00 1.12 20.33
C GLY A 167 10.27 0.92 19.51
N ALA A 168 10.98 -0.19 19.73
CA ALA A 168 12.16 -0.55 18.95
C ALA A 168 11.84 -0.68 17.45
N ALA A 169 10.72 -1.30 17.09
CA ALA A 169 10.31 -1.44 15.70
C ALA A 169 10.00 -0.08 15.02
N PHE A 170 9.42 0.88 15.75
CA PHE A 170 9.24 2.24 15.25
C PHE A 170 10.55 3.04 15.20
N ASP A 171 11.48 2.79 16.11
CA ASP A 171 12.82 3.39 16.08
C ASP A 171 13.61 2.90 14.86
N GLU A 172 13.47 1.62 14.48
CA GLU A 172 14.02 1.09 13.23
C GLU A 172 13.43 1.79 11.99
N ILE A 173 12.15 2.15 12.01
CA ILE A 173 11.53 2.96 10.94
C ILE A 173 12.11 4.38 10.89
N GLU A 174 12.30 5.03 12.03
CA GLU A 174 12.96 6.35 12.11
C GLU A 174 14.39 6.29 11.55
N ILE A 175 15.15 5.25 11.90
CA ILE A 175 16.49 5.00 11.36
C ILE A 175 16.42 4.77 9.84
N ALA A 176 15.47 3.95 9.37
CA ALA A 176 15.32 3.66 7.95
C ALA A 176 15.02 4.92 7.12
N LEU A 177 14.17 5.81 7.63
CA LEU A 177 13.85 7.10 6.99
C LEU A 177 15.05 8.06 6.95
N SER A 178 16.09 7.82 7.74
CA SER A 178 17.33 8.62 7.71
C SER A 178 18.30 8.23 6.60
N LYS A 179 18.12 7.06 5.96
CA LYS A 179 19.09 6.46 5.04
C LYS A 179 19.33 7.31 3.79
N PHE A 180 18.30 7.96 3.26
CA PHE A 180 18.36 8.77 2.06
C PHE A 180 17.88 10.19 2.34
N ASN A 181 18.72 11.18 2.03
CA ASN A 181 18.45 12.60 2.29
C ASN A 181 17.80 13.35 1.11
N ASP A 182 17.38 12.63 0.05
CA ASP A 182 16.78 13.23 -1.15
C ASP A 182 15.24 13.28 -1.11
N GLY A 183 14.67 13.22 0.10
CA GLY A 183 13.28 13.53 0.41
C GLY A 183 12.77 12.79 1.66
N PRO A 184 11.48 12.93 2.01
CA PRO A 184 10.92 12.47 3.28
C PRO A 184 10.47 11.00 3.28
N PHE A 185 10.63 10.28 2.18
CA PHE A 185 10.18 8.90 2.00
C PHE A 185 11.30 7.89 2.22
N PHE A 186 10.98 6.60 2.38
CA PHE A 186 11.98 5.55 2.68
C PHE A 186 13.14 5.51 1.67
N LEU A 187 12.84 5.76 0.39
CA LEU A 187 13.84 5.81 -0.69
C LEU A 187 14.11 7.26 -1.15
N GLY A 188 13.93 8.24 -0.26
CA GLY A 188 13.93 9.67 -0.53
C GLY A 188 12.66 10.16 -1.23
N LYS A 189 12.27 9.51 -2.33
CA LYS A 189 11.03 9.81 -3.07
C LYS A 189 9.97 8.74 -2.83
N PHE A 190 8.70 9.14 -2.94
CA PHE A 190 7.56 8.25 -2.78
C PHE A 190 7.69 7.01 -3.68
N SER A 191 7.47 5.84 -3.07
CA SER A 191 7.76 4.53 -3.66
C SER A 191 6.79 3.46 -3.18
N LEU A 192 6.93 2.24 -3.71
CA LEU A 192 6.16 1.08 -3.26
C LEU A 192 6.45 0.70 -1.79
N VAL A 193 7.62 1.07 -1.27
CA VAL A 193 7.96 0.83 0.14
C VAL A 193 7.03 1.64 1.04
N ASP A 194 6.83 2.92 0.75
CA ASP A 194 5.92 3.79 1.50
C ASP A 194 4.49 3.25 1.48
N ILE A 195 4.03 2.81 0.29
CA ILE A 195 2.72 2.17 0.12
C ILE A 195 2.60 0.89 0.95
N ALA A 196 3.67 0.11 1.09
CA ALA A 196 3.63 -1.12 1.88
C ALA A 196 3.42 -0.84 3.38
N TYR A 197 4.03 0.22 3.90
CA TYR A 197 3.95 0.57 5.32
C TYR A 197 2.70 1.39 5.68
N ALA A 198 2.22 2.26 4.79
CA ALA A 198 1.14 3.22 5.07
C ALA A 198 -0.14 2.63 5.67
N PRO A 199 -0.76 1.58 5.09
CA PRO A 199 -1.98 1.01 5.66
C PRO A 199 -1.82 0.50 7.11
N PHE A 200 -0.64 -0.02 7.44
CA PHE A 200 -0.38 -0.56 8.77
C PHE A 200 -0.14 0.55 9.78
N ILE A 201 0.67 1.55 9.41
CA ILE A 201 0.93 2.71 10.26
C ILE A 201 -0.35 3.49 10.50
N GLU A 202 -1.21 3.69 9.50
CA GLU A 202 -2.54 4.30 9.64
C GLU A 202 -3.34 3.66 10.78
N ARG A 203 -3.44 2.32 10.77
CA ARG A 203 -4.17 1.54 11.77
C ARG A 203 -3.51 1.59 13.15
N PHE A 204 -2.19 1.42 13.20
CA PHE A 204 -1.45 1.44 14.46
C PHE A 204 -1.52 2.81 15.13
N ARG A 205 -1.46 3.91 14.38
CA ARG A 205 -1.64 5.28 14.92
C ARG A 205 -2.98 5.44 15.61
N ALA A 206 -4.07 5.08 14.92
CA ALA A 206 -5.42 5.17 15.48
C ALA A 206 -5.54 4.33 16.78
N PHE A 207 -5.00 3.12 16.76
CA PHE A 207 -5.08 2.19 17.89
C PHE A 207 -4.27 2.65 19.11
N PHE A 208 -3.00 3.05 18.93
CA PHE A 208 -2.16 3.52 20.03
C PHE A 208 -2.65 4.84 20.63
N SER A 209 -3.21 5.73 19.79
CA SER A 209 -3.82 6.96 20.27
C SER A 209 -5.04 6.67 21.16
N ASP A 210 -5.95 5.78 20.73
CA ASP A 210 -7.19 5.48 21.45
C ASP A 210 -6.95 4.69 22.75
N LEU A 211 -6.10 3.67 22.71
CA LEU A 211 -5.99 2.71 23.82
C LEU A 211 -4.85 2.97 24.79
N LYS A 212 -3.79 3.63 24.31
CA LYS A 212 -2.57 3.82 25.09
C LYS A 212 -2.29 5.30 25.38
N ASN A 213 -3.09 6.22 24.82
CA ASN A 213 -2.79 7.65 24.80
C ASN A 213 -1.34 7.92 24.37
N TYR A 214 -0.84 7.10 23.43
CA TYR A 214 0.55 7.10 23.01
C TYR A 214 0.66 7.58 21.56
N ASP A 215 1.43 8.63 21.36
CA ASP A 215 1.77 9.10 20.03
C ASP A 215 3.05 8.39 19.54
N ILE A 216 2.87 7.49 18.57
CA ILE A 216 3.98 6.75 17.96
C ILE A 216 4.97 7.65 17.19
N THR A 217 4.62 8.92 16.93
CA THR A 217 5.52 9.89 16.28
C THR A 217 6.39 10.67 17.26
N SER A 218 6.07 10.62 18.56
CA SER A 218 6.86 11.28 19.60
C SER A 218 8.29 10.73 19.64
N GLY A 219 9.28 11.62 19.63
CA GLY A 219 10.70 11.28 19.56
C GLY A 219 11.20 10.81 18.19
N ARG A 220 10.35 10.77 17.16
CA ARG A 220 10.66 10.25 15.81
C ARG A 220 10.36 11.29 14.73
N PRO A 221 11.21 12.33 14.56
CA PRO A 221 10.90 13.47 13.71
C PRO A 221 10.81 13.14 12.22
N ARG A 222 11.63 12.20 11.70
CA ARG A 222 11.52 11.80 10.29
C ARG A 222 10.27 10.98 10.06
N PHE A 223 9.93 10.13 11.02
CA PHE A 223 8.68 9.38 10.97
C PHE A 223 7.45 10.31 11.02
N ALA A 224 7.47 11.33 11.88
CA ALA A 224 6.43 12.36 11.93
C ALA A 224 6.28 13.07 10.58
N LEU A 225 7.41 13.48 9.97
CA LEU A 225 7.42 14.10 8.65
C LEU A 225 6.90 13.16 7.56
N TRP A 226 7.30 11.90 7.57
CA TRP A 226 6.81 10.88 6.64
C TRP A 226 5.29 10.74 6.71
N VAL A 227 4.73 10.70 7.93
CA VAL A 227 3.28 10.65 8.16
C VAL A 227 2.59 11.88 7.57
N GLU A 228 3.14 13.07 7.80
CA GLU A 228 2.60 14.32 7.26
C GLU A 228 2.58 14.30 5.73
N GLU A 229 3.70 13.92 5.12
CA GLU A 229 3.88 13.89 3.66
C GLU A 229 3.02 12.81 3.00
N MET A 230 2.85 11.65 3.63
CA MET A 230 1.89 10.63 3.18
C MET A 230 0.47 11.19 3.12
N ASN A 231 0.03 11.93 4.15
CA ASN A 231 -1.30 12.53 4.21
C ASN A 231 -1.53 13.67 3.21
N LYS A 232 -0.49 14.14 2.49
CA LYS A 232 -0.61 15.07 1.36
C LYS A 232 -0.88 14.35 0.03
N ILE A 233 -0.71 13.03 -0.02
CA ILE A 233 -0.87 12.24 -1.25
C ILE A 233 -2.35 11.91 -1.44
N GLU A 234 -3.01 12.60 -2.38
CA GLU A 234 -4.43 12.36 -2.72
C GLU A 234 -4.75 10.89 -3.03
N ALA A 235 -3.82 10.18 -3.71
CA ALA A 235 -3.99 8.76 -4.02
C ALA A 235 -4.10 7.86 -2.78
N TYR A 236 -3.48 8.26 -1.67
CA TYR A 236 -3.55 7.57 -0.39
C TYR A 236 -4.75 8.05 0.44
N LYS A 237 -4.98 9.37 0.52
CA LYS A 237 -6.11 9.96 1.25
C LYS A 237 -7.46 9.34 0.87
N GLN A 238 -7.69 9.13 -0.44
CA GLN A 238 -8.91 8.52 -0.96
C GLN A 238 -9.14 7.06 -0.52
N THR A 239 -8.13 6.42 0.08
CA THR A 239 -8.19 5.03 0.54
C THR A 239 -8.31 4.89 2.05
N GLN A 240 -8.21 6.00 2.79
CA GLN A 240 -8.27 6.01 4.24
C GLN A 240 -9.70 5.73 4.70
N LEU A 241 -9.83 4.99 5.78
CA LEU A 241 -11.10 4.79 6.49
C LEU A 241 -11.15 5.67 7.73
N ASP A 242 -12.35 5.78 8.32
CA ASP A 242 -12.51 6.45 9.62
C ASP A 242 -11.59 5.76 10.66
N PRO A 243 -10.73 6.51 11.37
CA PRO A 243 -9.93 5.98 12.47
C PRO A 243 -10.70 5.12 13.48
N LYS A 244 -11.99 5.42 13.72
CA LYS A 244 -12.86 4.63 14.60
C LYS A 244 -13.07 3.20 14.10
N GLU A 245 -13.26 3.02 12.79
CA GLU A 245 -13.41 1.68 12.19
C GLU A 245 -12.13 0.85 12.37
N HIS A 246 -10.96 1.47 12.24
CA HIS A 246 -9.68 0.79 12.50
C HIS A 246 -9.59 0.31 13.94
N VAL A 247 -9.94 1.18 14.90
CA VAL A 247 -9.91 0.88 16.33
C VAL A 247 -10.86 -0.26 16.68
N GLU A 248 -12.11 -0.21 16.22
CA GLU A 248 -13.13 -1.25 16.47
C GLU A 248 -12.70 -2.61 15.92
N SER A 249 -12.22 -2.64 14.67
CA SER A 249 -11.72 -3.85 14.01
C SER A 249 -10.55 -4.46 14.79
N TYR A 250 -9.60 -3.65 15.24
CA TYR A 250 -8.43 -4.13 15.96
C TYR A 250 -8.74 -4.52 17.40
N LYS A 251 -9.66 -3.82 18.09
CA LYS A 251 -10.19 -4.25 19.40
C LYS A 251 -10.76 -5.67 19.29
N LYS A 252 -11.60 -5.92 18.29
CA LYS A 252 -12.16 -7.26 18.03
C LYS A 252 -11.10 -8.30 17.65
N ARG A 253 -10.00 -7.91 17.03
CA ARG A 253 -8.97 -8.85 16.55
C ARG A 253 -7.92 -9.20 17.61
N PHE A 254 -7.51 -8.22 18.40
CA PHE A 254 -6.35 -8.33 19.29
C PHE A 254 -6.71 -8.28 20.76
N LEU A 255 -7.87 -7.71 21.12
CA LEU A 255 -8.29 -7.51 22.51
C LEU A 255 -9.56 -8.25 22.90
N SER A 256 -10.29 -8.88 21.96
CA SER A 256 -11.39 -9.76 22.35
C SER A 256 -10.81 -11.00 23.03
N SER A 257 -10.98 -11.07 24.35
CA SER A 257 -10.53 -12.18 25.20
C SER A 257 -10.97 -13.53 24.64
N LYS A 258 -10.09 -14.53 24.76
CA LYS A 258 -10.54 -15.92 24.92
C LYS A 258 -11.00 -16.14 26.35
#